data_AF-A0A2M7PX68-F1
#
_entry.id   AF-A0A2M7PX68-F1
#
_cell.length_a   1.000
_cell.length_b   1.000
_cell.length_c   1.000
_cell.angle_alpha   90.00
_cell.angle_beta   90.00
_cell.angle_gamma   90.00
#
_symmetry.space_group_name_H-M   'P 1'
#
loop_
_entity.id
_entity.type
_entity.pdbx_description
1 polymer ?
#
loop_
_entity_poly.entity_id
_entity_poly.type
_entity_poly.pdbx_seq_one_letter_code
_entity_poly.pdbx_strand_id
1 'polypeptide(L)'
;MDELYVNGDVPQIEGKRCEAFLCQDYRAEGVVEDRAYITHVCFEGAWYRLYFEPFLIFWRSSTEAPEETREPGFEFGLEDIGTKCHIKGALLISLAQEVVAEGVKVKFSFENGRSVSVLHRNDRAEVECS
;
A
#
# COMPACT_ATOMS: atom_id res chain seq x y z
N MET A 1 -14.88 20.76 -2.38
CA MET A 1 -14.24 19.90 -1.39
C MET A 1 -14.28 18.54 -2.02
N ASP A 2 -13.14 18.06 -2.50
CA ASP A 2 -13.10 16.77 -3.19
C ASP A 2 -13.43 15.69 -2.17
N GLU A 3 -14.42 14.86 -2.49
CA GLU A 3 -14.91 13.79 -1.63
C GLU A 3 -14.00 12.57 -1.81
N LEU A 4 -13.51 12.00 -0.70
CA LEU A 4 -12.76 10.75 -0.77
C LEU A 4 -13.70 9.64 -1.23
N TYR A 5 -13.44 9.06 -2.40
CA TYR A 5 -14.16 7.87 -2.82
C TYR A 5 -13.35 6.61 -2.46
N VAL A 6 -13.99 5.67 -1.79
CA VAL A 6 -13.40 4.36 -1.46
C VAL A 6 -14.22 3.29 -2.17
N ASN A 7 -13.57 2.50 -3.01
CA ASN A 7 -14.17 1.41 -3.75
C ASN A 7 -13.73 0.06 -3.16
N GLY A 8 -14.70 -0.66 -2.59
CA GLY A 8 -14.49 -1.92 -1.86
C GLY A 8 -14.61 -1.70 -0.36
N ASP A 9 -14.35 -2.77 0.39
CA ASP A 9 -14.48 -2.76 1.85
C ASP A 9 -13.13 -2.42 2.49
N VAL A 10 -13.10 -1.36 3.29
CA VAL A 10 -11.93 -1.02 4.11
C VAL A 10 -11.69 -2.16 5.10
N PRO A 11 -10.51 -2.80 5.08
CA PRO A 11 -10.28 -3.97 5.89
C PRO A 11 -10.29 -3.63 7.38
N GLN A 12 -10.95 -4.48 8.17
CA GLN A 12 -10.95 -4.39 9.63
C GLN A 12 -9.66 -5.06 10.17
N ILE A 13 -8.55 -4.33 10.08
CA ILE A 13 -7.19 -4.81 10.40
C ILE A 13 -6.53 -4.09 11.59
N GLU A 14 -7.17 -3.07 12.13
CA GLU A 14 -6.73 -2.46 13.40
C GLU A 14 -6.73 -3.51 14.52
N GLY A 15 -5.71 -3.47 15.37
CA GLY A 15 -5.46 -4.47 16.41
C GLY A 15 -4.78 -5.75 15.91
N LYS A 16 -4.51 -5.90 14.61
CA LYS A 16 -3.85 -7.10 14.04
C LYS A 16 -2.36 -6.87 13.81
N ARG A 17 -1.57 -7.96 13.85
CA ARG A 17 -0.13 -7.93 13.57
C ARG A 17 0.14 -7.85 12.07
N CYS A 18 1.01 -6.92 11.67
CA CYS A 18 1.51 -6.86 10.30
C CYS A 18 2.49 -8.00 10.05
N GLU A 19 2.15 -8.92 9.16
CA GLU A 19 3.04 -10.02 8.76
C GLU A 19 3.81 -9.70 7.48
N ALA A 20 3.21 -8.89 6.61
CA ALA A 20 3.85 -8.39 5.40
C ALA A 20 3.28 -7.02 5.01
N PHE A 21 4.15 -6.17 4.47
CA PHE A 21 3.79 -4.92 3.81
C PHE A 21 4.72 -4.79 2.61
N LEU A 22 4.18 -5.02 1.41
CA LEU A 22 4.95 -5.09 0.17
C LEU A 22 4.40 -4.03 -0.79
N CYS A 23 5.29 -3.26 -1.42
CA CYS A 23 4.92 -2.40 -2.54
C CYS A 23 5.36 -3.06 -3.83
N GLN A 24 4.42 -3.28 -4.73
CA GLN A 24 4.68 -3.66 -6.09
C GLN A 24 4.89 -2.40 -6.93
N ASP A 25 6.05 -2.30 -7.55
CA ASP A 25 6.33 -1.24 -8.52
C ASP A 25 5.87 -1.64 -9.92
N TYR A 26 5.67 -0.65 -10.79
CA TYR A 26 5.53 -0.84 -12.23
C TYR A 26 6.75 -0.28 -12.93
N ARG A 27 7.35 -1.09 -13.81
CA ARG A 27 8.52 -0.70 -14.60
C ARG A 27 8.24 -0.87 -16.08
N ALA A 28 8.55 0.16 -16.85
CA ALA A 28 8.54 0.13 -18.31
C ALA A 28 9.99 0.23 -18.81
N GLU A 29 10.43 -0.72 -19.64
CA GLU A 29 11.80 -0.72 -20.20
C GLU A 29 12.91 -0.58 -19.13
N GLY A 30 12.70 -1.19 -17.95
CA GLY A 30 13.62 -1.15 -16.82
C GLY A 30 13.58 0.14 -15.97
N VAL A 31 12.71 1.09 -16.28
CA VAL A 31 12.51 2.34 -15.52
C VAL A 31 11.28 2.22 -14.63
N VAL A 32 11.42 2.56 -13.34
CA VAL A 32 10.29 2.60 -12.40
C VAL A 32 9.40 3.80 -12.69
N GLU A 33 8.17 3.54 -13.12
CA GLU A 33 7.17 4.56 -13.44
C GLU A 33 6.26 4.86 -12.24
N ASP A 34 5.94 3.83 -11.45
CA ASP A 34 5.12 3.93 -10.23
C ASP A 34 5.70 2.99 -9.15
N ARG A 35 6.04 3.54 -7.98
CA ARG A 35 6.77 2.81 -6.92
C ARG A 35 5.86 1.99 -6.01
N ALA A 36 4.58 2.36 -5.93
CA ALA A 36 3.61 1.68 -5.10
C ALA A 36 2.31 1.44 -5.87
N TYR A 37 2.46 1.06 -7.15
CA TYR A 37 1.37 0.77 -8.08
C TYR A 37 0.31 -0.13 -7.45
N ILE A 38 0.75 -1.18 -6.73
CA ILE A 38 -0.10 -1.94 -5.82
C ILE A 38 0.61 -2.14 -4.48
N THR A 39 -0.05 -1.78 -3.40
CA THR A 39 0.39 -2.09 -2.04
C THR A 39 -0.31 -3.35 -1.54
N HIS A 40 0.46 -4.38 -1.22
CA HIS A 40 -0.01 -5.64 -0.65
C HIS A 40 0.29 -5.68 0.84
N VAL A 41 -0.72 -5.93 1.66
CA VAL A 41 -0.56 -6.07 3.11
C VAL A 41 -1.10 -7.40 3.60
N CYS A 42 -0.40 -8.02 4.54
CA CYS A 42 -0.83 -9.21 5.25
C CYS A 42 -0.96 -8.91 6.75
N PHE A 43 -2.15 -9.15 7.29
CA PHE A 43 -2.43 -9.00 8.71
C PHE A 43 -3.09 -10.28 9.24
N GLU A 44 -2.41 -10.97 10.16
CA GLU A 44 -2.85 -12.26 10.72
C GLU A 44 -3.28 -13.28 9.65
N GLY A 45 -2.43 -13.49 8.65
CA GLY A 45 -2.67 -14.42 7.54
C GLY A 45 -3.64 -13.95 6.46
N ALA A 46 -4.31 -12.81 6.63
CA ALA A 46 -5.23 -12.26 5.64
C ALA A 46 -4.54 -11.23 4.73
N TRP A 47 -4.59 -11.48 3.42
CA TRP A 47 -4.01 -10.60 2.41
C TRP A 47 -5.03 -9.59 1.86
N TYR A 48 -4.55 -8.37 1.68
CA TYR A 48 -5.30 -7.28 1.07
C TYR A 48 -4.43 -6.53 0.06
N ARG A 49 -5.08 -5.96 -0.95
CA ARG A 49 -4.48 -5.07 -1.95
C ARG A 49 -5.11 -3.69 -1.84
N LEU A 50 -4.23 -2.70 -1.84
CA LEU A 50 -4.50 -1.28 -1.86
C LEU A 50 -3.89 -0.72 -3.14
N TYR A 51 -4.69 -0.05 -3.96
CA TYR A 51 -4.24 0.66 -5.15
C TYR A 51 -5.16 1.86 -5.40
N PHE A 52 -4.75 2.73 -6.31
CA PHE A 52 -5.34 4.06 -6.45
C PHE A 52 -5.72 4.37 -7.89
N GLU A 53 -6.70 5.25 -8.01
CA GLU A 53 -6.91 6.12 -9.17
C GLU A 53 -6.98 7.57 -8.63
N PRO A 54 -6.94 8.61 -9.49
CA PRO A 54 -7.09 9.99 -9.03
C PRO A 54 -8.32 10.17 -8.13
N PHE A 55 -8.07 10.60 -6.89
CA PHE A 55 -9.08 10.80 -5.83
C PHE A 55 -9.86 9.55 -5.38
N LEU A 56 -9.37 8.35 -5.72
CA LEU A 56 -10.04 7.09 -5.45
C LEU A 56 -9.10 6.05 -4.82
N ILE A 57 -9.57 5.41 -3.77
CA ILE A 57 -8.87 4.30 -3.09
C ILE A 57 -9.60 2.99 -3.38
N PHE A 58 -8.88 1.98 -3.85
CA PHE A 58 -9.39 0.63 -3.99
C PHE A 58 -8.86 -0.29 -2.90
N TRP A 59 -9.77 -1.02 -2.25
CA TRP A 59 -9.45 -2.12 -1.36
C TRP A 59 -9.98 -3.44 -1.91
N ARG A 60 -9.12 -4.47 -1.96
CA ARG A 60 -9.52 -5.83 -2.36
C ARG A 60 -8.91 -6.84 -1.40
N SER A 61 -9.66 -7.87 -1.05
CA SER A 61 -9.05 -9.08 -0.48
C SER A 61 -8.22 -9.80 -1.55
N SER A 62 -7.20 -10.52 -1.09
CA SER A 62 -6.43 -11.46 -1.90
C SER A 62 -6.35 -12.79 -1.16
N THR A 63 -6.24 -13.88 -1.92
CA THR A 63 -6.06 -15.23 -1.35
C THR A 63 -4.59 -15.56 -1.10
N GLU A 64 -3.67 -14.84 -1.74
CA GLU A 64 -2.26 -15.15 -1.75
C GLU A 64 -1.36 -13.90 -1.73
N ALA A 65 -0.10 -14.14 -1.39
CA ALA A 65 0.98 -13.16 -1.47
C ALA A 65 1.23 -12.75 -2.93
N PRO A 66 1.69 -11.52 -3.21
CA PRO A 66 2.08 -11.15 -4.57
C PRO A 66 3.31 -11.92 -5.02
N GLU A 67 3.41 -12.10 -6.33
CA GLU A 67 4.60 -12.61 -7.00
C GLU A 67 5.25 -11.49 -7.83
N GLU A 68 6.59 -11.52 -7.94
CA GLU A 68 7.27 -10.71 -8.95
C GLU A 68 6.89 -11.23 -10.33
N THR A 69 6.63 -10.32 -11.28
CA THR A 69 6.37 -10.68 -12.67
C THR A 69 7.33 -9.93 -13.58
N ARG A 70 7.92 -10.64 -14.54
CA ARG A 70 8.84 -10.04 -15.53
C ARG A 70 8.47 -10.53 -16.91
N GLU A 71 8.09 -9.60 -17.77
CA GLU A 71 7.83 -9.86 -19.18
C GLU A 71 8.65 -8.88 -20.05
N PRO A 72 8.95 -9.22 -21.31
CA PRO A 72 9.65 -8.30 -22.20
C PRO A 72 8.90 -6.96 -22.32
N GLY A 73 9.56 -5.87 -21.90
CA GLY A 73 9.03 -4.51 -21.97
C GLY A 73 8.31 -4.02 -20.70
N PHE A 74 7.91 -4.92 -19.78
CA PHE A 74 7.29 -4.52 -18.51
C PHE A 74 7.61 -5.47 -17.35
N GLU A 75 7.84 -4.89 -16.19
CA GLU A 75 8.16 -5.64 -14.97
C GLU A 75 7.37 -5.11 -13.78
N PHE A 76 7.09 -6.01 -12.84
CA PHE A 76 6.50 -5.72 -11.54
C PHE A 76 7.43 -6.24 -10.45
N GLY A 77 8.24 -5.35 -9.87
CA GLY A 77 9.13 -5.66 -8.75
C GLY A 77 8.40 -5.58 -7.43
N LEU A 78 8.93 -6.25 -6.39
CA LEU A 78 8.38 -6.20 -5.04
C LEU A 78 9.41 -5.65 -4.04
N GLU A 79 9.03 -4.62 -3.29
CA GLU A 79 9.82 -4.08 -2.19
C GLU A 79 9.19 -4.43 -0.83
N ASP A 80 9.98 -5.02 0.08
CA ASP A 80 9.54 -5.33 1.46
C ASP A 80 9.62 -4.09 2.36
N ILE A 81 8.57 -3.26 2.27
CA ILE A 81 8.35 -2.08 3.10
C ILE A 81 8.19 -2.46 4.58
N GLY A 82 7.62 -3.63 4.87
CA GLY A 82 7.40 -4.11 6.23
C GLY A 82 8.70 -4.24 7.01
N THR A 83 9.71 -4.82 6.37
CA THR A 83 11.07 -4.93 6.91
C THR A 83 11.78 -3.58 6.88
N LYS A 84 11.72 -2.84 5.77
CA LYS A 84 12.39 -1.53 5.58
C LYS A 84 11.94 -0.47 6.59
N CYS A 85 10.64 -0.39 6.89
CA CYS A 85 10.09 0.55 7.86
C CYS A 85 10.02 -0.01 9.30
N HIS A 86 10.54 -1.24 9.53
CA HIS A 86 10.51 -1.91 10.84
C HIS A 86 9.10 -2.06 11.46
N ILE A 87 8.10 -2.39 10.64
CA ILE A 87 6.70 -2.58 11.08
C ILE A 87 6.26 -4.05 11.11
N LYS A 88 7.06 -4.95 10.53
CA LYS A 88 6.78 -6.39 10.54
C LYS A 88 6.74 -6.93 11.98
N GLY A 89 5.65 -7.60 12.33
CA GLY A 89 5.32 -8.11 13.67
C GLY A 89 4.60 -7.12 14.58
N ALA A 90 4.59 -5.81 14.25
CA ALA A 90 3.94 -4.79 15.07
C ALA A 90 2.42 -4.82 14.89
N LEU A 91 1.69 -4.50 15.97
CA LEU A 91 0.25 -4.28 15.91
C LEU A 91 -0.09 -2.98 15.19
N LEU A 92 -1.05 -3.03 14.27
CA LEU A 92 -1.65 -1.84 13.68
C LEU A 92 -2.58 -1.20 14.71
N ILE A 93 -2.36 0.07 15.02
CA ILE A 93 -3.17 0.85 15.96
C ILE A 93 -4.22 1.67 15.22
N SER A 94 -3.88 2.20 14.05
CA SER A 94 -4.84 2.96 13.24
C SER A 94 -4.61 2.85 11.74
N LEU A 95 -5.72 2.83 11.00
CA LEU A 95 -5.78 2.96 9.55
C LEU A 95 -6.57 4.22 9.18
N ALA A 96 -5.89 5.24 8.68
CA ALA A 96 -6.50 6.50 8.26
C ALA A 96 -6.43 6.65 6.73
N GLN A 97 -7.47 7.25 6.16
CA GLN A 97 -7.56 7.56 4.74
C GLN A 97 -8.03 9.01 4.59
N GLU A 98 -7.33 9.81 3.80
CA GLU A 98 -7.64 11.23 3.65
C GLU A 98 -7.35 11.75 2.24
N VAL A 99 -8.14 12.75 1.81
CA VAL A 99 -7.79 13.57 0.65
C VAL A 99 -6.68 14.52 1.06
N VAL A 100 -5.66 14.63 0.22
CA VAL A 100 -4.56 15.59 0.38
C VAL A 100 -4.49 16.50 -0.84
N ALA A 101 -3.64 17.52 -0.81
CA ALA A 101 -3.42 18.36 -1.99
C ALA A 101 -3.00 17.49 -3.19
N GLU A 102 -3.79 17.54 -4.25
CA GLU A 102 -3.56 16.82 -5.52
C GLU A 102 -3.59 15.28 -5.41
N GLY A 103 -4.27 14.71 -4.40
CA GLY A 103 -4.26 13.26 -4.26
C GLY A 103 -4.99 12.70 -3.04
N VAL A 104 -4.64 11.46 -2.71
CA VAL A 104 -5.16 10.72 -1.54
C VAL A 104 -4.04 10.02 -0.81
N LYS A 105 -4.20 9.83 0.50
CA LYS A 105 -3.21 9.16 1.34
C LYS A 105 -3.88 8.11 2.22
N VAL A 106 -3.26 6.95 2.33
CA VAL A 106 -3.57 5.93 3.33
C VAL A 106 -2.42 5.83 4.32
N LYS A 107 -2.70 5.99 5.61
CA LYS A 107 -1.72 5.94 6.68
C LYS A 107 -2.00 4.78 7.63
N PHE A 108 -0.97 3.99 7.88
CA PHE A 108 -0.93 2.88 8.83
C PHE A 108 -0.05 3.28 10.01
N SER A 109 -0.61 3.35 11.21
CA SER A 109 0.16 3.68 12.43
C SER A 109 0.27 2.46 13.34
N PHE A 110 1.47 2.16 13.82
CA PHE A 110 1.79 0.92 14.53
C PHE A 110 2.14 1.17 16.00
N GLU A 111 1.99 0.13 16.83
CA GLU A 111 2.22 0.20 18.28
C GLU A 111 3.65 0.59 18.67
N ASN A 112 4.62 0.31 17.80
CA ASN A 112 6.03 0.60 18.02
C ASN A 112 6.40 2.06 17.71
N GLY A 113 5.40 2.92 17.49
CA GLY A 113 5.57 4.33 17.17
C GLY A 113 5.92 4.61 15.71
N ARG A 114 5.98 3.59 14.85
CA ARG A 114 6.24 3.73 13.41
C ARG A 114 4.95 3.97 12.64
N SER A 115 5.05 4.62 11.50
CA SER A 115 3.96 4.67 10.54
C SER A 115 4.42 4.57 9.09
N VAL A 116 3.57 3.98 8.26
CA VAL A 116 3.74 3.91 6.80
C VAL A 116 2.60 4.66 6.15
N SER A 117 2.92 5.56 5.23
CA SER A 117 1.93 6.24 4.40
C SER A 117 2.11 5.84 2.95
N VAL A 118 1.01 5.53 2.27
CA VAL A 118 0.97 5.38 0.82
C VAL A 118 0.22 6.59 0.27
N LEU A 119 0.92 7.40 -0.51
CA LEU A 119 0.44 8.66 -1.08
C LEU A 119 0.29 8.48 -2.58
N HIS A 120 -0.91 8.71 -3.11
CA HIS A 120 -1.15 8.77 -4.54
C HIS A 120 -1.36 10.23 -4.97
N ARG A 121 -0.49 10.75 -5.83
CA ARG A 121 -0.52 12.11 -6.37
C ARG A 121 0.04 12.12 -7.78
N ASN A 122 -0.58 12.91 -8.67
CA ASN A 122 -0.14 13.05 -10.06
C ASN A 122 0.05 11.68 -10.77
N ASP A 123 -0.95 10.81 -10.64
CA ASP A 123 -1.01 9.47 -11.25
C ASP A 123 0.13 8.52 -10.81
N ARG A 124 0.71 8.74 -9.63
CA ARG A 124 1.81 7.93 -9.08
C ARG A 124 1.61 7.69 -7.60
N ALA A 125 1.92 6.48 -7.15
CA ALA A 125 1.90 6.13 -5.74
C ALA A 125 3.33 6.05 -5.18
N GLU A 126 3.52 6.63 -4.00
CA GLU A 126 4.76 6.63 -3.24
C GLU A 126 4.52 6.14 -1.82
N VAL A 127 5.58 5.59 -1.21
CA VAL A 127 5.54 5.08 0.16
C VAL A 127 6.54 5.80 1.05
N GLU A 128 6.08 6.24 2.21
CA GLU A 128 6.88 6.98 3.20
C GLU A 128 6.89 6.23 4.54
N CYS A 129 8.08 6.01 5.10
CA CYS A 129 8.26 5.50 6.47
C CYS A 129 8.48 6.67 7.45
N SER A 130 7.95 6.55 8.68
CA SER A 130 8.27 7.44 9.81
C SER A 130 8.43 6.65 11.11
#